data_AF-A0A4R2BE42-F1
#
_entry.id   AF-A0A4R2BE42-F1
#
_cell.length_a   1.000
_cell.length_b   1.000
_cell.length_c   1.000
_cell.angle_alpha   90.00
_cell.angle_beta   90.00
_cell.angle_gamma   90.00
#
_symmetry.space_group_name_H-M   'P 1'
#
loop_
_entity.id
_entity.type
_entity.pdbx_description
1 polymer ?
#
loop_
_entity_poly.entity_id
_entity_poly.type
_entity_poly.pdbx_seq_one_letter_code
_entity_poly.pdbx_strand_id
1 'polypeptide(L)' 'MGKMDPKVKSKINRIAAESHAIARELEEIAEGIAREFKGIGVAQCSSSLQGAAQKYHRVSSELRRI' A
#
# COMPACT_ATOMS: atom_id res chain seq x y z
N MET A 1 -26.89 13.53 -10.84
CA MET A 1 -25.81 12.98 -9.98
C MET A 1 -25.63 13.90 -8.79
N GLY A 2 -25.94 13.45 -7.58
CA GLY A 2 -25.68 14.22 -6.36
C GLY A 2 -24.17 14.30 -6.11
N LYS A 3 -23.64 15.49 -5.79
CA LYS A 3 -22.23 15.65 -5.42
C LYS A 3 -21.98 14.91 -4.10
N MET A 4 -20.89 14.16 -4.02
CA MET A 4 -20.43 13.51 -2.79
C MET A 4 -20.18 14.55 -1.70
N ASP A 5 -20.56 14.23 -0.45
CA ASP A 5 -20.31 15.06 0.72
C ASP A 5 -18.80 15.39 0.82
N PRO A 6 -18.41 16.67 0.94
CA PRO A 6 -17.00 17.08 1.03
C PRO A 6 -16.22 16.43 2.18
N LYS A 7 -16.87 16.16 3.33
CA LYS A 7 -16.25 15.47 4.47
C LYS A 7 -15.97 14.01 4.15
N VAL A 8 -16.91 13.35 3.45
CA VAL A 8 -16.73 11.98 2.98
C VAL A 8 -15.58 11.91 1.97
N LYS A 9 -15.54 12.83 1.00
CA LYS A 9 -14.45 12.95 0.02
C LYS A 9 -13.09 13.15 0.70
N SER A 10 -13.02 14.05 1.69
CA SER A 10 -11.79 14.30 2.45
C SER A 10 -11.31 13.05 3.19
N LYS A 11 -12.22 12.30 3.82
CA LYS A 11 -11.91 11.05 4.51
C LYS A 11 -11.40 9.97 3.54
N ILE A 12 -12.03 9.82 2.37
CA ILE A 12 -11.59 8.89 1.31
C ILE A 12 -10.18 9.24 0.84
N ASN A 13 -9.90 10.53 0.57
CA ASN A 13 -8.58 10.98 0.15
C ASN A 13 -7.51 10.69 1.21
N ARG A 14 -7.84 10.88 2.50
CA ARG A 14 -6.94 10.56 3.60
C ARG A 14 -6.63 9.06 3.66
N ILE A 15 -7.64 8.20 3.59
CA ILE A 15 -7.45 6.74 3.59
C ILE A 15 -6.64 6.30 2.38
N ALA A 16 -6.86 6.92 1.21
CA ALA A 16 -6.07 6.65 0.02
C ALA A 16 -4.60 7.04 0.18
N ALA A 17 -4.31 8.16 0.85
CA ALA A 17 -2.95 8.60 1.15
C ALA A 17 -2.26 7.65 2.14
N GLU A 18 -2.94 7.30 3.24
CA GLU A 18 -2.43 6.36 4.26
C GLU A 18 -2.17 4.98 3.65
N SER A 19 -3.08 4.47 2.81
CA SER A 19 -2.88 3.20 2.08
C SER A 19 -1.66 3.26 1.17
N HIS A 20 -1.43 4.39 0.48
CA HIS A 20 -0.26 4.55 -0.37
C HIS A 20 1.05 4.57 0.43
N ALA A 21 1.04 5.20 1.62
CA ALA A 21 2.20 5.22 2.51
C ALA A 21 2.54 3.81 3.03
N ILE A 22 1.54 3.06 3.49
CA ILE A 22 1.72 1.66 3.93
C ILE A 22 2.30 0.81 2.79
N ALA A 23 1.81 0.99 1.56
CA ALA A 23 2.35 0.26 0.42
C ALA A 23 3.85 0.53 0.21
N ARG A 24 4.27 1.79 0.28
CA ARG A 24 5.67 2.20 0.15
C ARG A 24 6.54 1.64 1.26
N GLU A 25 6.08 1.69 2.50
CA GLU A 25 6.82 1.10 3.63
C GLU A 25 7.02 -0.41 3.45
N LEU A 26 6.00 -1.13 2.98
CA LEU A 26 6.09 -2.56 2.71
C LEU A 26 7.08 -2.88 1.57
N GLU A 27 7.14 -2.05 0.52
CA GLU A 27 8.15 -2.16 -0.54
C GLU A 27 9.56 -1.95 0.01
N GLU A 28 9.75 -0.90 0.81
CA GLU A 28 11.05 -0.59 1.42
C GLU A 28 11.54 -1.71 2.34
N ILE A 29 10.64 -2.29 3.15
CA ILE A 29 10.96 -3.44 4.02
C ILE A 29 11.29 -4.67 3.16
N ALA A 30 10.52 -4.95 2.11
CA ALA A 30 10.78 -6.09 1.23
C ALA A 30 12.17 -6.00 0.58
N GLU A 31 12.53 -4.81 0.09
CA GLU A 31 13.86 -4.58 -0.49
C GLU A 31 14.97 -4.64 0.55
N GLY A 32 14.75 -4.09 1.76
CA GLY A 32 15.70 -4.16 2.86
C GLY A 32 15.99 -5.60 3.29
N ILE A 33 14.95 -6.42 3.44
CA ILE A 33 15.08 -7.84 3.77
C ILE A 33 15.83 -8.59 2.68
N ALA A 34 15.53 -8.33 1.40
CA ALA A 34 16.26 -8.95 0.29
C ALA A 34 17.75 -8.59 0.26
N ARG A 35 18.13 -7.38 0.72
CA ARG A 35 19.52 -6.91 0.78
C ARG A 35 20.27 -7.42 2.00
N GLU A 36 19.65 -7.40 3.17
CA GLU A 36 20.32 -7.63 4.46
C GLU A 36 20.28 -9.10 4.92
N PHE A 37 19.25 -9.85 4.54
CA PHE A 37 19.12 -11.26 4.91
C PHE A 37 19.48 -12.18 3.74
N LYS A 38 20.40 -13.11 3.96
CA LYS A 38 20.78 -14.18 3.00
C LYS A 38 20.26 -15.56 3.40
N GLY A 39 19.29 -15.61 4.30
CA GLY A 39 18.72 -16.86 4.84
C GLY A 39 17.67 -17.52 3.93
N ILE A 40 17.38 -18.80 4.22
CA ILE A 40 16.26 -19.52 3.61
C ILE A 40 14.95 -18.83 4.02
N GLY A 41 14.08 -18.49 3.06
CA GLY A 41 12.79 -17.83 3.31
C GLY A 41 12.77 -16.32 3.00
N VAL A 42 13.91 -15.69 2.71
CA VAL A 42 14.01 -14.27 2.34
C VAL A 42 13.17 -13.93 1.11
N ALA A 43 13.24 -14.79 0.08
CA ALA A 43 12.47 -14.60 -1.15
C ALA A 43 10.95 -14.65 -0.88
N GLN A 44 10.49 -15.58 -0.03
CA GLN A 44 9.08 -15.72 0.31
C GLN A 44 8.58 -14.55 1.16
N CYS A 45 9.38 -14.08 2.11
CA CYS A 45 9.07 -12.91 2.93
C CYS A 45 8.98 -11.64 2.06
N SER A 46 9.99 -11.39 1.23
CA SER A 46 10.01 -10.24 0.29
C SER A 46 8.81 -10.28 -0.66
N SER A 47 8.51 -11.46 -1.23
CA SER A 47 7.34 -11.63 -2.11
C SER A 47 6.01 -11.37 -1.38
N SER A 48 5.89 -11.78 -0.11
CA SER A 48 4.67 -11.58 0.68
C SER A 48 4.45 -10.10 1.00
N LEU A 49 5.53 -9.39 1.35
CA LEU A 49 5.51 -7.94 1.60
C LEU A 49 5.19 -7.14 0.32
N GLN A 50 5.81 -7.49 -0.81
CA GLN A 50 5.48 -6.89 -2.11
C GLN A 50 4.01 -7.15 -2.49
N GLY A 51 3.50 -8.36 -2.25
CA GLY A 51 2.09 -8.68 -2.48
C GLY A 51 1.15 -7.88 -1.59
N ALA A 52 1.54 -7.60 -0.34
CA ALA A 52 0.78 -6.73 0.55
C ALA A 52 0.82 -5.27 0.06
N ALA A 53 1.99 -4.75 -0.34
CA ALA A 53 2.13 -3.41 -0.90
C ALA A 53 1.22 -3.19 -2.12
N GLN A 54 1.19 -4.15 -3.05
CA GLN A 54 0.33 -4.10 -4.23
C GLN A 54 -1.15 -4.00 -3.89
N LYS A 55 -1.62 -4.70 -2.85
CA LYS A 55 -3.01 -4.60 -2.38
C LYS A 55 -3.32 -3.19 -1.88
N TYR A 56 -2.42 -2.61 -1.08
CA TYR A 56 -2.59 -1.24 -0.58
C TYR A 56 -2.52 -0.19 -1.70
N HIS A 57 -1.64 -0.37 -2.70
CA HIS A 57 -1.62 0.47 -3.90
C HIS A 57 -2.95 0.39 -4.67
N ARG A 58 -3.51 -0.81 -4.82
CA ARG A 58 -4.79 -1.01 -5.49
C ARG A 58 -5.93 -0.31 -4.75
N VAL A 59 -6.02 -0.50 -3.43
CA VAL A 59 -7.03 0.18 -2.60
C VAL A 59 -6.90 1.70 -2.70
N SER A 60 -5.68 2.24 -2.60
CA SER A 60 -5.42 3.67 -2.79
C SER A 60 -5.90 4.16 -4.16
N SER A 61 -5.59 3.41 -5.23
CA SER A 61 -6.01 3.78 -6.59
C SER A 61 -7.52 3.70 -6.79
N GLU A 62 -8.20 2.73 -6.18
CA GLU A 62 -9.66 2.59 -6.26
C GLU A 62 -10.34 3.73 -5.48
N LEU A 63 -9.86 4.06 -4.28
CA LEU A 63 -10.38 5.16 -3.48
C LEU A 63 -10.23 6.52 -4.16
N ARG A 64 -9.11 6.77 -4.86
CA ARG A 64 -8.90 8.02 -5.63
C ARG A 64 -9.85 8.19 -6.82
N ARG A 65 -10.55 7.13 -7.24
CA ARG A 65 -11.52 7.17 -8.35
C ARG A 65 -12.96 7.47 -7.88
N ILE A 66 -13.19 7.54 -6.56
CA ILE A 66 -14.48 7.87 -5.93
C ILE A 66 -14.60 9.39 -5.78
#